data_AF-A0A7G8Q9B4-F1
#
_entry.id   AF-A0A7G8Q9B4-F1
#
_cell.length_a   1.000
_cell.length_b   1.000
_cell.length_c   1.000
_cell.angle_alpha   90.00
_cell.angle_beta   90.00
_cell.angle_gamma   90.00
#
_symmetry.space_group_name_H-M   'P 1'
#
loop_
_entity.id
_entity.type
_entity.pdbx_description
1 polymer ?
#
loop_
_entity_poly.entity_id
_entity_poly.type
_entity_poly.pdbx_seq_one_letter_code
_entity_poly.pdbx_strand_id
1 'polypeptide(L)'
;MNALITLVVLALIATFVTAIKRVPADQVHSLYRRGKPYRLLQPGTHMALPLIDRVEHRINLSGQVLRFEEPLPHAHDADAHDVRGTVYWQVLEPERADAVIDQADQLIRGGALAALRDEPEAFSADCRDLGSRLKQSMNGALRERGMMVTRVELEFA
;
A
#
# COMPACT_ATOMS: atom_id res chain seq x y z
N MET A 1 24.41 -37.44 26.06
CA MET A 1 25.28 -36.27 25.84
C MET A 1 25.29 -35.84 24.38
N ASN A 2 25.60 -36.74 23.43
CA ASN A 2 25.66 -36.40 22.00
C ASN A 2 24.34 -35.88 21.43
N ALA A 3 23.20 -36.52 21.74
CA ALA A 3 21.88 -36.06 21.26
C ALA A 3 21.52 -34.63 21.72
N LEU A 4 21.86 -34.28 22.96
CA LEU A 4 21.63 -32.93 23.49
C LEU A 4 22.52 -31.89 22.78
N ILE A 5 23.79 -32.24 22.55
CA ILE A 5 24.72 -31.38 21.81
C ILE A 5 24.23 -31.17 20.37
N THR A 6 23.81 -32.24 19.70
CA THR A 6 23.25 -32.17 18.33
C THR A 6 22.01 -31.28 18.28
N LEU A 7 21.10 -31.40 19.26
CA LEU A 7 19.89 -30.56 19.33
C LEU A 7 20.23 -29.07 19.51
N VAL A 8 21.17 -28.75 20.41
CA VAL A 8 21.60 -27.37 20.67
C VAL A 8 22.26 -26.74 19.44
N VAL A 9 23.12 -27.50 18.76
CA VAL A 9 23.78 -27.04 17.53
C VAL A 9 22.75 -26.78 16.42
N LEU A 10 21.77 -27.68 16.24
CA LEU A 10 20.72 -27.50 15.26
C LEU A 10 19.86 -26.26 15.56
N ALA A 11 19.52 -26.04 16.82
CA ALA A 11 18.77 -24.86 17.26
C ALA A 11 19.54 -23.55 16.98
N LEU A 12 20.84 -23.51 17.27
CA LEU A 12 21.70 -22.37 16.97
C LEU A 12 21.74 -22.07 15.47
N ILE A 13 21.93 -23.08 14.63
CA ILE A 13 21.93 -22.93 13.17
C ILE A 13 20.57 -22.39 12.69
N ALA A 14 19.46 -22.93 13.20
CA ALA A 14 18.12 -22.46 12.85
C ALA A 14 17.90 -20.98 13.22
N THR A 15 18.40 -20.53 14.39
CA THR A 15 18.34 -19.11 14.76
C THR A 15 19.17 -18.21 13.84
N PHE A 16 20.34 -18.67 13.41
CA PHE A 16 21.19 -17.90 12.48
C PHE A 16 20.57 -17.78 11.09
N VAL A 17 19.97 -18.85 10.57
CA VAL A 17 19.31 -18.82 9.26
C VAL A 17 18.12 -17.87 9.28
N THR A 18 17.35 -17.84 10.36
CA THR A 18 16.18 -16.95 10.48
C THR A 18 16.55 -15.48 10.70
N ALA A 19 17.78 -15.21 11.14
CA ALA A 19 18.31 -13.85 11.33
C ALA A 19 18.56 -13.14 10.00
N ILE A 20 18.91 -13.86 8.94
CA ILE A 20 19.21 -13.27 7.64
C ILE A 20 17.91 -12.94 6.90
N LYS A 21 17.69 -11.66 6.62
CA LYS A 21 16.55 -11.17 5.82
C LYS A 21 17.06 -10.65 4.49
N ARG A 22 16.49 -11.15 3.39
CA ARG A 22 16.76 -10.64 2.04
C ARG A 22 15.58 -9.80 1.60
N VAL A 23 15.86 -8.54 1.30
CA VAL A 23 14.90 -7.56 0.80
C VAL A 23 15.10 -7.39 -0.71
N PRO A 24 14.08 -7.64 -1.54
CA PRO A 24 14.12 -7.40 -2.98
C PRO A 24 14.41 -5.95 -3.37
N ALA A 25 14.83 -5.71 -4.61
CA ALA A 25 15.16 -4.37 -5.12
C ALA A 25 13.96 -3.41 -5.21
N ASP A 26 12.77 -3.96 -5.38
CA ASP A 26 11.50 -3.25 -5.53
C ASP A 26 10.76 -3.06 -4.20
N GLN A 27 11.36 -3.45 -3.07
CA GLN A 27 10.68 -3.49 -1.78
C GLN A 27 11.51 -2.89 -0.65
N VAL A 28 10.80 -2.47 0.38
CA VAL A 28 11.35 -2.10 1.68
C VAL A 28 10.58 -2.86 2.75
N HIS A 29 11.28 -3.45 3.71
CA HIS A 29 10.66 -4.23 4.78
C HIS A 29 10.72 -3.48 6.11
N SER A 30 9.60 -3.36 6.78
CA SER A 30 9.51 -2.67 8.07
C SER A 30 9.81 -3.64 9.21
N LEU A 31 10.86 -3.35 9.97
CA LEU A 31 11.29 -4.14 11.10
C LEU A 31 10.72 -3.57 12.39
N TYR A 32 10.00 -4.40 13.12
CA TYR A 32 9.40 -4.07 14.41
C TYR A 32 10.11 -4.83 15.51
N ARG A 33 10.33 -4.15 16.63
CA ARG A 33 10.92 -4.71 17.85
C ARG A 33 9.96 -4.49 19.00
N ARG A 34 9.52 -5.58 19.62
CA ARG A 34 8.55 -5.55 20.75
C ARG A 34 7.27 -4.75 20.40
N GLY A 35 6.78 -4.90 19.17
CA GLY A 35 5.55 -4.23 18.69
C GLY A 35 5.70 -2.74 18.35
N LYS A 36 6.92 -2.19 18.34
CA LYS A 36 7.18 -0.81 17.90
C LYS A 36 8.01 -0.79 16.61
N PRO A 37 7.78 0.18 15.70
CA PRO A 37 8.61 0.35 14.53
C PRO A 37 10.05 0.64 14.99
N TYR A 38 11.01 -0.10 14.44
CA TYR A 38 12.42 0.01 14.81
C TYR A 38 13.25 0.57 13.65
N ARG A 39 13.12 -0.02 12.46
CA ARG A 39 13.87 0.40 11.26
C ARG A 39 13.22 -0.15 9.99
N LEU A 40 13.38 0.58 8.89
CA LEU A 40 13.11 0.07 7.54
C LEU A 40 14.35 -0.53 6.90
N LEU A 41 14.21 -1.75 6.40
CA LEU A 41 15.23 -2.50 5.69
C LEU A 41 15.14 -2.17 4.20
N GLN A 42 16.14 -1.46 3.71
CA GLN A 42 16.31 -1.15 2.29
C GLN A 42 16.61 -2.42 1.47
N PRO A 43 16.52 -2.39 0.14
CA PRO A 43 16.97 -3.48 -0.72
C PRO A 43 18.35 -4.04 -0.33
N GLY A 44 18.48 -5.36 -0.28
CA GLY A 44 19.72 -6.04 0.05
C GLY A 44 19.58 -7.10 1.14
N THR A 45 20.73 -7.50 1.71
CA THR A 45 20.76 -8.52 2.78
C THR A 45 20.99 -7.84 4.12
N HIS A 46 20.10 -8.10 5.06
CA HIS A 46 20.13 -7.55 6.42
C HIS A 46 20.15 -8.67 7.44
N MET A 47 20.63 -8.35 8.64
CA MET A 47 20.58 -9.25 9.78
C MET A 47 19.62 -8.65 10.81
N ALA A 48 18.60 -9.41 11.18
CA ALA A 48 17.62 -9.08 12.21
C ALA A 48 17.77 -10.06 13.37
N LEU A 49 17.52 -9.60 14.59
CA LEU A 49 17.61 -10.49 15.75
C LEU A 49 16.45 -11.49 15.72
N PRO A 50 16.73 -12.79 15.62
CA PRO A 50 15.67 -13.79 15.63
C PRO A 50 14.92 -13.72 16.97
N LEU A 51 13.62 -14.05 16.95
CA LEU A 51 12.67 -13.99 18.08
C LEU A 51 12.27 -12.58 18.55
N ILE A 52 13.15 -11.58 18.45
CA ILE A 52 12.90 -10.22 18.95
C ILE A 52 12.38 -9.31 17.83
N ASP A 53 13.02 -9.38 16.67
CA ASP A 53 12.72 -8.54 15.52
C ASP A 53 11.80 -9.29 14.56
N ARG A 54 10.72 -8.62 14.14
CA ARG A 54 9.74 -9.16 13.20
C ARG A 54 9.59 -8.21 12.03
N VAL A 55 9.59 -8.76 10.82
CA VAL A 55 9.20 -7.99 9.63
C VAL A 55 7.68 -7.93 9.63
N GLU A 56 7.13 -6.74 9.79
CA GLU A 56 5.69 -6.53 9.85
C GLU A 56 5.15 -6.23 8.45
N HIS A 57 5.62 -5.14 7.83
CA HIS A 57 5.20 -4.76 6.49
C HIS A 57 6.27 -5.03 5.45
N ARG A 58 5.83 -5.45 4.26
CA ARG A 58 6.66 -5.56 3.05
C ARG A 58 6.10 -4.59 2.02
N ILE A 59 6.69 -3.41 1.96
CA ILE A 59 6.19 -2.30 1.18
C ILE A 59 6.79 -2.37 -0.22
N ASN A 60 5.93 -2.44 -1.25
CA ASN A 60 6.38 -2.37 -2.64
C ASN A 60 6.54 -0.91 -3.05
N LEU A 61 7.70 -0.58 -3.62
CA LEU A 61 8.00 0.76 -4.14
C LEU A 61 7.56 0.93 -5.60
N SER A 62 7.25 -0.18 -6.28
CA SER A 62 6.76 -0.18 -7.65
C SER A 62 5.31 0.30 -7.72
N GLY A 63 4.89 0.72 -8.91
CA GLY A 63 3.51 1.08 -9.18
C GLY A 63 2.54 -0.06 -8.92
N GLN A 64 1.50 0.22 -8.15
CA GLN A 64 0.38 -0.64 -7.82
C GLN A 64 -0.90 -0.12 -8.46
N VAL A 65 -1.87 -1.02 -8.61
CA VAL A 65 -3.16 -0.73 -9.25
C VAL A 65 -4.27 -1.15 -8.31
N LEU A 66 -5.13 -0.19 -7.97
CA LEU A 66 -6.37 -0.43 -7.25
C LEU A 66 -7.55 -0.28 -8.21
N ARG A 67 -8.40 -1.30 -8.30
CA ARG A 67 -9.66 -1.23 -9.02
C ARG A 67 -10.82 -1.15 -8.02
N PHE A 68 -11.80 -0.34 -8.34
CA PHE A 68 -13.05 -0.26 -7.58
C PHE A 68 -14.23 -0.13 -8.54
N GLU A 69 -15.39 -0.59 -8.08
CA GLU A 69 -16.66 -0.52 -8.78
C GLU A 69 -17.70 -0.18 -7.72
N GLU A 70 -18.40 0.94 -7.90
CA GLU A 70 -19.38 1.41 -6.92
C GLU A 70 -20.59 2.02 -7.65
N PRO A 71 -21.82 1.69 -7.21
CA PRO A 71 -23.03 2.27 -7.76
C PRO A 71 -23.13 3.73 -7.35
N LEU A 72 -23.36 4.63 -8.31
CA LEU A 72 -23.53 6.05 -8.04
C LEU A 72 -25.03 6.43 -8.00
N PRO A 73 -25.56 6.85 -6.84
CA PRO A 73 -27.02 7.03 -6.70
C PRO A 73 -27.61 8.29 -7.34
N HIS A 74 -26.80 9.20 -7.89
CA HIS A 74 -27.24 10.54 -8.32
C HIS A 74 -26.78 10.93 -9.73
N ALA A 75 -26.50 9.96 -10.62
CA ALA A 75 -26.48 10.28 -12.04
C ALA A 75 -27.86 10.89 -12.40
N HIS A 76 -27.85 12.09 -13.00
CA HIS A 76 -29.02 12.97 -13.09
C HIS A 76 -30.19 12.40 -13.91
N ASP A 77 -29.97 11.31 -14.64
CA ASP A 77 -30.97 10.57 -15.38
C ASP A 77 -31.16 9.20 -14.73
N ALA A 78 -32.37 8.66 -14.80
CA ALA A 78 -32.88 7.52 -14.05
C ALA A 78 -32.17 6.15 -14.23
N ASP A 79 -30.94 6.13 -14.74
CA ASP A 79 -30.09 4.97 -14.84
C ASP A 79 -28.94 5.10 -13.83
N ALA A 80 -29.00 4.31 -12.77
CA ALA A 80 -27.88 4.10 -11.86
C ALA A 80 -26.75 3.41 -12.64
N HIS A 81 -25.86 4.21 -13.22
CA HIS A 81 -24.67 3.72 -13.89
C HIS A 81 -23.60 3.38 -12.84
N ASP A 82 -23.01 2.20 -12.98
CA ASP A 82 -21.92 1.77 -12.11
C ASP A 82 -20.64 2.48 -12.55
N VAL A 83 -19.93 3.10 -11.60
CA VAL A 83 -18.63 3.72 -11.90
C VAL A 83 -17.53 2.72 -11.61
N ARG A 84 -16.79 2.37 -12.66
CA ARG A 84 -15.57 1.60 -12.54
C ARG A 84 -14.36 2.52 -12.60
N GLY A 85 -13.55 2.47 -11.55
CA GLY A 85 -12.32 3.24 -11.43
C GLY A 85 -11.08 2.37 -11.33
N THR A 86 -10.02 2.75 -12.04
CA THR A 86 -8.68 2.18 -11.91
C THR A 86 -7.70 3.26 -11.47
N VAL A 87 -7.14 3.13 -10.27
CA VAL A 87 -6.19 4.06 -9.67
C VAL A 87 -4.81 3.43 -9.67
N TYR A 88 -3.87 4.08 -10.36
CA TYR A 88 -2.45 3.75 -10.35
C TYR A 88 -1.77 4.59 -9.28
N TRP A 89 -1.07 3.95 -8.37
CA TRP A 89 -0.43 4.61 -7.25
C TRP A 89 0.91 3.94 -6.89
N GLN A 90 1.73 4.63 -6.11
CA GLN A 90 3.01 4.10 -5.65
C GLN A 90 3.39 4.72 -4.30
N VAL A 91 4.24 4.00 -3.57
CA VAL A 91 4.85 4.49 -2.33
C VAL A 91 6.13 5.27 -2.68
N LEU A 92 6.21 6.52 -2.22
CA LEU A 92 7.40 7.36 -2.38
C LEU A 92 8.23 7.43 -1.11
N GLU A 93 7.58 7.55 0.04
CA GLU A 93 8.22 7.66 1.36
C GLU A 93 7.77 6.49 2.24
N PRO A 94 8.46 5.33 2.18
CA PRO A 94 8.06 4.13 2.91
C PRO A 94 8.05 4.34 4.43
N GLU A 95 8.86 5.27 4.94
CA GLU A 95 8.89 5.66 6.36
C GLU A 95 7.55 6.21 6.85
N ARG A 96 6.84 6.95 6.00
CA ARG A 96 5.53 7.54 6.32
C ARG A 96 4.40 6.58 5.99
N ALA A 97 4.55 5.83 4.90
CA ALA A 97 3.54 4.89 4.44
C ALA A 97 3.40 3.69 5.39
N ASP A 98 4.46 3.28 6.08
CA ASP A 98 4.47 2.11 6.99
C ASP A 98 3.28 2.06 7.95
N ALA A 99 2.90 3.20 8.52
CA ALA A 99 1.81 3.27 9.50
C ALA A 99 0.41 3.08 8.90
N VAL A 100 0.25 3.25 7.59
CA VAL A 100 -1.05 3.24 6.91
C VAL A 100 -1.11 2.27 5.74
N ILE A 101 -0.02 1.54 5.45
CA ILE A 101 0.12 0.73 4.24
C ILE A 101 -0.93 -0.38 4.16
N ASP A 102 -1.28 -0.99 5.29
CA ASP A 102 -2.33 -2.00 5.39
C ASP A 102 -3.72 -1.45 5.02
N GLN A 103 -3.90 -0.13 5.12
CA GLN A 103 -5.13 0.58 4.80
C GLN A 103 -5.04 1.38 3.50
N ALA A 104 -3.94 1.26 2.74
CA ALA A 104 -3.72 2.05 1.52
C ALA A 104 -4.88 1.93 0.54
N ASP A 105 -5.33 0.71 0.27
CA ASP A 105 -6.46 0.44 -0.63
C ASP A 105 -7.76 1.13 -0.17
N GLN A 106 -8.03 1.10 1.14
CA GLN A 106 -9.22 1.74 1.71
C GLN A 106 -9.13 3.26 1.66
N LEU A 107 -7.96 3.84 1.98
CA LEU A 107 -7.71 5.28 1.92
C LEU A 107 -7.85 5.81 0.49
N ILE A 108 -7.27 5.09 -0.48
CA ILE A 108 -7.32 5.45 -1.90
C ILE A 108 -8.76 5.31 -2.42
N ARG A 109 -9.44 4.19 -2.16
CA ARG A 109 -10.85 4.00 -2.55
C ARG A 109 -11.75 5.07 -1.94
N GLY A 110 -11.63 5.28 -0.62
CA GLY A 110 -12.44 6.26 0.09
C GLY A 110 -12.21 7.69 -0.42
N GLY A 111 -10.96 8.06 -0.70
CA GLY A 111 -10.62 9.35 -1.30
C GLY A 111 -11.18 9.52 -2.72
N ALA A 112 -11.12 8.48 -3.55
CA ALA A 112 -11.71 8.51 -4.88
C ALA A 112 -13.23 8.68 -4.83
N LEU A 113 -13.92 7.92 -3.96
CA LEU A 113 -15.38 8.01 -3.81
C LEU A 113 -15.84 9.32 -3.20
N ALA A 114 -15.11 9.86 -2.21
CA ALA A 114 -15.41 11.17 -1.65
C ALA A 114 -15.30 12.26 -2.73
N ALA A 115 -14.23 12.24 -3.53
CA ALA A 115 -14.06 13.18 -4.63
C ALA A 115 -15.15 13.06 -5.70
N LEU A 116 -15.60 11.84 -6.03
CA LEU A 116 -16.71 11.62 -6.97
C LEU A 116 -18.06 12.11 -6.42
N ARG A 117 -18.27 12.05 -5.09
CA ARG A 117 -19.51 12.48 -4.44
C ARG A 117 -19.62 14.00 -4.32
N ASP A 118 -18.50 14.69 -4.16
CA ASP A 118 -18.47 16.16 -4.03
C ASP A 118 -18.74 16.89 -5.36
N GLU A 119 -18.51 16.25 -6.51
CA GLU A 119 -18.74 16.85 -7.84
C GLU A 119 -19.73 16.02 -8.69
N PRO A 120 -21.03 16.01 -8.36
CA PRO A 120 -22.03 15.21 -9.07
C PRO A 120 -22.32 15.70 -10.49
N GLU A 121 -21.93 16.92 -10.88
CA GLU A 121 -22.11 17.41 -12.25
C GLU A 121 -20.99 16.93 -13.20
N ALA A 122 -19.92 16.35 -12.66
CA ALA A 122 -18.77 15.90 -13.44
C ALA A 122 -19.03 14.64 -14.26
N PHE A 123 -20.20 14.00 -14.11
CA PHE A 123 -20.60 12.85 -14.92
C PHE A 123 -20.96 13.23 -16.36
N SER A 124 -21.22 14.52 -16.62
CA SER A 124 -21.35 15.06 -17.97
C SER A 124 -20.00 15.47 -18.59
N ALA A 125 -18.94 15.50 -17.79
CA ALA A 125 -17.61 15.91 -18.20
C ALA A 125 -16.79 14.74 -18.78
N ASP A 126 -15.74 15.06 -19.54
CA ASP A 126 -14.79 14.07 -20.06
C ASP A 126 -14.18 13.27 -18.89
N CYS A 127 -14.31 11.94 -18.90
CA CYS A 127 -13.74 11.02 -17.92
C CYS A 127 -12.25 11.30 -17.65
N ARG A 128 -11.55 11.82 -18.65
CA ARG A 128 -10.14 12.19 -18.55
C ARG A 128 -9.91 13.43 -17.68
N ASP A 129 -10.75 14.46 -17.79
CA ASP A 129 -10.65 15.65 -16.95
C ASP A 129 -11.00 15.30 -15.51
N LEU A 130 -12.07 14.53 -15.31
CA LEU A 130 -12.48 14.03 -13.99
C LEU A 130 -11.37 13.20 -13.34
N GLY A 131 -10.76 12.27 -14.07
CA GLY A 131 -9.62 11.48 -13.57
C GLY A 131 -8.41 12.34 -13.16
N SER A 132 -8.14 13.44 -13.90
CA SER A 132 -7.09 14.39 -13.55
C SER A 132 -7.40 15.14 -12.24
N ARG A 133 -8.65 15.56 -12.05
CA ARG A 133 -9.11 16.22 -10.81
C ARG A 133 -9.07 15.29 -9.61
N LEU A 134 -9.56 14.06 -9.74
CA LEU A 134 -9.47 13.03 -8.70
C LEU A 134 -8.03 12.83 -8.25
N LYS A 135 -7.11 12.66 -9.22
CA LYS A 135 -5.68 12.54 -8.94
C LYS A 135 -5.16 13.74 -8.15
N GLN A 136 -5.55 14.96 -8.52
CA GLN A 136 -5.10 16.17 -7.84
C GLN A 136 -5.62 16.25 -6.40
N SER A 137 -6.91 15.99 -6.20
CA SER A 137 -7.56 15.97 -4.87
C SER A 137 -6.92 14.92 -3.94
N MET A 138 -6.76 13.70 -4.43
CA MET A 138 -6.18 12.60 -3.64
C MET A 138 -4.71 12.80 -3.30
N ASN A 139 -3.92 13.38 -4.21
CA ASN A 139 -2.48 13.57 -4.00
C ASN A 139 -2.14 14.52 -2.86
N GLY A 140 -3.03 15.45 -2.48
CA GLY A 140 -2.84 16.26 -1.27
C GLY A 140 -2.75 15.39 -0.02
N ALA A 141 -3.78 14.57 0.22
CA ALA A 141 -3.89 13.74 1.42
C ALA A 141 -2.94 12.52 1.41
N LEU A 142 -2.67 11.92 0.24
CA LEU A 142 -1.83 10.73 0.15
C LEU A 142 -0.34 11.03 0.27
N ARG A 143 0.12 12.20 -0.22
CA ARG A 143 1.53 12.60 -0.09
C ARG A 143 1.96 12.79 1.35
N GLU A 144 1.08 13.33 2.19
CA GLU A 144 1.35 13.45 3.63
C GLU A 144 1.58 12.09 4.31
N ARG A 145 1.09 11.02 3.68
CA ARG A 145 1.24 9.62 4.09
C ARG A 145 2.29 8.87 3.28
N GLY A 146 3.10 9.56 2.48
CA GLY A 146 4.18 8.95 1.68
C GLY A 146 3.74 8.17 0.45
N MET A 147 2.49 8.33 0.01
CA MET A 147 1.92 7.67 -1.18
C MET A 147 1.59 8.71 -2.25
N MET A 148 1.55 8.28 -3.52
CA MET A 148 1.18 9.15 -4.63
C MET A 148 0.36 8.40 -5.68
N VAL A 149 -0.70 9.05 -6.16
CA VAL A 149 -1.47 8.62 -7.33
C VAL A 149 -0.80 9.17 -8.58
N THR A 150 -0.46 8.26 -9.49
CA THR A 150 0.18 8.57 -10.77
C THR A 150 -0.86 8.77 -11.87
N ARG A 151 -1.92 7.97 -11.88
CA ARG A 151 -2.99 8.01 -12.89
C ARG A 151 -4.31 7.51 -12.31
N VAL A 152 -5.42 8.06 -12.81
CA VAL A 152 -6.78 7.59 -12.54
C VAL A 152 -7.47 7.41 -13.90
N GLU A 153 -8.06 6.25 -14.12
CA GLU A 153 -8.91 5.94 -15.26
C GLU A 153 -10.32 5.65 -14.75
N LEU A 154 -11.32 6.23 -15.40
CA LEU A 154 -12.73 6.08 -15.04
C LEU A 154 -13.51 5.58 -16.26
N GLU A 155 -14.40 4.63 -16.02
CA GLU A 155 -15.34 4.08 -16.99
C GLU A 155 -16.73 4.12 -16.35
N PHE A 156 -17.69 4.69 -17.06
CA PHE A 156 -19.11 4.69 -16.68
C PHE A 156 -19.79 3.57 -17.47
N ALA A 157 -20.38 2.61 -16.77
CA ALA A 157 -21.06 1.45 -17.35
C ALA A 157 -22.57 1.58 -17.23
#